data_AF-A0A8S3HMZ1-F1
#
_entry.id   AF-A0A8S3HMZ1-F1
#
_cell.length_a   1.000
_cell.length_b   1.000
_cell.length_c   1.000
_cell.angle_alpha   90.00
_cell.angle_beta   90.00
_cell.angle_gamma   90.00
#
_symmetry.space_group_name_H-M   'P 1'
#
loop_
_entity.id
_entity.type
_entity.pdbx_description
1 polymer ?
#
loop_
_entity_poly.entity_id
_entity_poly.type
_entity_poly.pdbx_seq_one_letter_code
_entity_poly.pdbx_strand_id
1 'polypeptide(L)'
;MAFWRGTSIFSSSTPQTTTTNDKTNNQETIERLCDRLQSAVRIDDRRDALRNLKGFSKKCKLEVATQSMLLLANILQGDRTDLELIQLALETLSNVMTYEPDNHD
;
A
#
# COMPACT_ATOMS: atom_id res chain seq x y z
N MET A 1 40.10 7.33 38.32
CA MET A 1 38.85 7.06 37.57
C MET A 1 39.21 6.84 36.10
N ALA A 2 38.76 5.72 35.53
CA ALA A 2 39.06 5.18 34.20
C ALA A 2 38.76 6.18 33.05
N PHE A 3 39.63 6.36 32.04
CA PHE A 3 39.80 5.55 30.79
C PHE A 3 38.52 5.35 29.96
N TRP A 4 38.36 6.07 28.85
CA TRP A 4 38.42 5.49 27.48
C TRP A 4 38.34 6.56 26.38
N ARG A 5 39.23 6.42 25.40
CA ARG A 5 39.31 7.15 24.14
C ARG A 5 38.16 6.74 23.20
N GLY A 6 37.88 7.51 22.17
CA GLY A 6 37.12 6.97 21.04
C GLY A 6 36.73 7.97 19.98
N THR A 7 37.65 8.24 19.07
CA THR A 7 37.34 8.63 17.69
C THR A 7 36.25 7.73 17.13
N SER A 8 35.14 8.31 16.65
CA SER A 8 34.31 7.63 15.66
C SER A 8 33.88 8.63 14.59
N ILE A 9 34.84 8.87 13.71
CA ILE A 9 34.63 9.15 12.29
C ILE A 9 33.79 8.01 11.71
N PHE A 10 32.47 8.15 11.74
CA PHE A 10 31.58 7.29 10.97
C PHE A 10 30.52 8.14 10.30
N SER A 11 30.92 8.76 9.19
CA SER A 11 30.01 9.15 8.13
C SER A 11 30.35 8.31 6.91
N SER A 12 29.99 7.02 6.95
CA SER A 12 29.90 6.22 5.72
C SER A 12 28.50 6.40 5.14
N SER A 13 28.30 7.48 4.38
CA SER A 13 27.22 7.50 3.40
C SER A 13 27.70 6.71 2.19
N THR A 14 27.13 5.51 2.05
CA THR A 14 26.80 4.71 0.85
C THR A 14 27.01 3.23 1.18
N PRO A 15 26.07 2.34 0.83
CA PRO A 15 25.44 2.26 -0.49
C PRO A 15 23.92 2.10 -0.42
N GLN A 16 23.14 3.02 -1.01
CA GLN A 16 21.78 2.65 -1.40
C GLN A 16 21.88 1.77 -2.64
N THR A 17 21.93 0.48 -2.36
CA THR A 17 21.69 -0.64 -3.24
C THR A 17 20.38 -0.43 -4.00
N THR A 18 20.46 -0.61 -5.31
CA THR A 18 19.45 -0.43 -6.34
C THR A 18 18.31 -1.46 -6.31
N THR A 19 17.77 -1.81 -5.13
CA THR A 19 16.68 -2.80 -4.98
C THR A 19 15.51 -2.32 -4.09
N THR A 20 15.67 -1.19 -3.40
CA THR A 20 14.63 -0.56 -2.55
C THR A 20 13.72 0.42 -3.29
N ASN A 21 14.13 0.92 -4.46
CA ASN A 21 13.42 1.98 -5.18
C ASN A 21 12.02 1.55 -5.66
N ASP A 22 11.88 0.32 -6.16
CA ASP A 22 10.59 -0.17 -6.67
C ASP A 22 9.56 -0.36 -5.55
N LYS A 23 9.99 -0.83 -4.37
CA LYS A 23 9.11 -1.03 -3.22
C LYS A 23 8.61 0.31 -2.66
N THR A 24 9.50 1.29 -2.52
CA THR A 24 9.12 2.65 -2.09
C THR A 24 8.24 3.34 -3.11
N ASN A 25 8.51 3.15 -4.41
CA ASN A 25 7.70 3.71 -5.48
C ASN A 25 6.29 3.10 -5.52
N ASN A 26 6.17 1.79 -5.30
CA ASN A 26 4.86 1.13 -5.19
C ASN A 26 4.07 1.64 -3.98
N GLN A 27 4.73 1.82 -2.83
CA GLN A 27 4.11 2.35 -1.62
C GLN A 27 3.62 3.80 -1.80
N GLU A 28 4.44 4.67 -2.39
CA GLU A 28 4.06 6.06 -2.69
C GLU A 28 2.90 6.11 -3.71
N THR A 29 2.88 5.19 -4.68
CA THR A 29 1.78 5.07 -5.64
C THR A 29 0.48 4.63 -4.97
N ILE A 30 0.54 3.66 -4.05
CA ILE A 30 -0.62 3.20 -3.26
C ILE A 30 -1.16 4.35 -2.42
N GLU A 31 -0.29 5.12 -1.76
CA GLU A 31 -0.67 6.28 -0.97
C GLU A 31 -1.41 7.33 -1.81
N ARG A 32 -0.87 7.71 -2.98
CA ARG A 32 -1.55 8.64 -3.90
C ARG A 32 -2.92 8.12 -4.37
N LEU A 33 -3.06 6.80 -4.57
CA LEU A 33 -4.35 6.20 -4.93
C LEU A 33 -5.34 6.26 -3.74
N CYS A 34 -4.87 6.03 -2.53
CA CYS A 34 -5.66 6.16 -1.31
C CYS A 34 -6.15 7.60 -1.08
N ASP A 35 -5.28 8.59 -1.27
CA ASP A 35 -5.66 10.00 -1.19
C ASP A 35 -6.72 10.35 -2.22
N ARG A 36 -6.55 9.90 -3.47
CA ARG A 36 -7.56 10.10 -4.53
C ARG A 36 -8.90 9.46 -4.19
N LEU A 37 -8.92 8.28 -3.59
CA LEU A 37 -10.15 7.60 -3.17
C LEU A 37 -10.91 8.38 -2.10
N GLN A 38 -10.21 9.13 -1.24
CA GLN A 38 -10.79 9.98 -0.21
C GLN A 38 -11.18 11.36 -0.74
N SER A 39 -10.37 11.95 -1.63
CA SER A 39 -10.53 13.34 -2.08
C SER A 39 -11.38 13.49 -3.35
N ALA A 40 -11.54 12.43 -4.14
CA ALA A 40 -12.27 12.52 -5.41
C ALA A 40 -13.77 12.71 -5.19
N VAL A 41 -14.33 13.72 -5.85
CA VAL A 41 -15.76 14.05 -5.81
C VAL A 41 -16.54 13.24 -6.85
N ARG A 42 -15.88 12.82 -7.93
CA ARG A 42 -16.51 12.10 -9.03
C ARG A 42 -16.38 10.59 -8.84
N ILE A 43 -17.49 9.88 -9.02
CA ILE A 43 -17.58 8.43 -8.83
C ILE A 43 -16.63 7.69 -9.78
N ASP A 44 -16.54 8.11 -11.04
CA ASP A 44 -15.65 7.49 -12.04
C ASP A 44 -14.19 7.50 -11.59
N ASP A 45 -13.72 8.64 -11.06
CA ASP A 45 -12.33 8.81 -10.64
C ASP A 45 -12.01 7.95 -9.40
N ARG A 46 -13.00 7.76 -8.52
CA ARG A 46 -12.89 6.86 -7.36
C ARG A 46 -12.82 5.40 -7.80
N ARG A 47 -13.69 4.97 -8.72
CA ARG A 47 -13.69 3.61 -9.27
C ARG A 47 -12.38 3.29 -9.96
N ASP A 48 -11.85 4.21 -10.76
CA ASP A 48 -10.57 4.04 -11.44
C ASP A 48 -9.38 3.97 -10.47
N ALA A 49 -9.38 4.79 -9.42
CA ALA A 49 -8.38 4.69 -8.37
C ALA A 49 -8.44 3.32 -7.66
N LEU A 50 -9.65 2.82 -7.37
CA LEU A 50 -9.84 1.53 -6.70
C LEU A 50 -9.45 0.35 -7.61
N ARG A 51 -9.74 0.42 -8.91
CA ARG A 51 -9.28 -0.57 -9.89
C ARG A 51 -7.77 -0.68 -9.94
N ASN A 52 -7.08 0.47 -9.93
CA ASN A 52 -5.63 0.48 -9.88
C ASN A 52 -5.14 -0.14 -8.56
N LEU A 53 -5.73 0.23 -7.42
CA LEU A 53 -5.40 -0.33 -6.11
C LEU A 53 -5.56 -1.86 -6.05
N LYS A 54 -6.62 -2.40 -6.65
CA LYS A 54 -6.84 -3.85 -6.80
C LYS A 54 -5.71 -4.53 -7.60
N GLY A 55 -5.13 -3.84 -8.58
CA GLY A 55 -3.96 -4.34 -9.31
C GLY A 55 -2.73 -4.48 -8.40
N PHE A 56 -2.51 -3.49 -7.52
CA PHE A 56 -1.42 -3.50 -6.54
C PHE A 56 -1.64 -4.52 -5.43
N SER A 57 -2.89 -4.83 -5.06
CA SER A 57 -3.21 -5.78 -4.00
C SER A 57 -2.72 -7.21 -4.29
N LYS A 58 -2.37 -7.54 -5.54
CA LYS A 58 -1.78 -8.85 -5.89
C LYS A 58 -0.27 -8.90 -5.67
N LYS A 59 0.43 -7.78 -5.88
CA LYS A 59 1.90 -7.69 -5.85
C LYS A 59 2.43 -7.20 -4.50
N CYS A 60 1.70 -6.28 -3.86
CA CYS A 60 2.13 -5.56 -2.66
C CYS A 60 1.06 -5.67 -1.56
N LYS A 61 0.71 -6.91 -1.20
CA LYS A 61 -0.38 -7.21 -0.24
C LYS A 61 -0.21 -6.50 1.10
N LEU A 62 1.00 -6.49 1.64
CA LEU A 62 1.29 -5.92 2.97
C LEU A 62 1.11 -4.40 2.99
N GLU A 63 1.60 -3.71 1.98
CA GLU A 63 1.52 -2.25 1.85
C GLU A 63 0.08 -1.81 1.64
N VAL A 64 -0.67 -2.50 0.76
CA VAL A 64 -2.11 -2.23 0.57
C VAL A 64 -2.91 -2.54 1.84
N ALA A 65 -2.58 -3.62 2.57
CA ALA A 65 -3.24 -3.92 3.84
C ALA A 65 -3.03 -2.82 4.89
N THR A 66 -1.80 -2.31 5.01
CA THR A 66 -1.48 -1.33 6.05
C THR A 66 -2.06 0.05 5.74
N GLN A 67 -2.06 0.47 4.47
CA GLN A 67 -2.50 1.83 4.08
C GLN A 67 -3.98 1.90 3.71
N SER A 68 -4.54 0.86 3.08
CA SER A 68 -5.86 0.93 2.46
C SER A 68 -6.97 0.28 3.28
N MET A 69 -6.68 -0.48 4.34
CA MET A 69 -7.71 -1.23 5.07
C MET A 69 -8.82 -0.35 5.64
N LEU A 70 -8.47 0.75 6.32
CA LEU A 70 -9.45 1.69 6.86
C LEU A 70 -10.23 2.38 5.74
N LEU A 71 -9.56 2.72 4.65
CA LEU A 71 -10.17 3.34 3.49
C LEU A 71 -11.21 2.44 2.82
N LEU A 72 -10.88 1.16 2.62
CA LEU A 72 -11.79 0.17 2.06
C LEU A 72 -13.01 -0.01 2.96
N ALA A 73 -12.83 -0.03 4.29
CA ALA A 73 -13.94 -0.06 5.24
C ALA A 73 -14.84 1.19 5.12
N ASN A 74 -14.26 2.38 4.98
CA ASN A 74 -15.00 3.62 4.80
C ASN A 74 -15.83 3.61 3.51
N ILE A 75 -15.27 3.11 2.40
CA ILE A 75 -15.97 2.96 1.11
C ILE A 75 -17.18 2.03 1.28
N LEU A 76 -17.01 0.90 1.95
CA LEU A 76 -18.12 -0.04 2.20
C LEU A 76 -19.23 0.55 3.09
N GLN A 77 -18.87 1.46 4.00
CA GLN A 77 -19.85 2.12 4.86
C GLN A 77 -20.57 3.30 4.19
N GLY A 78 -19.83 4.12 3.44
CA GLY A 78 -20.28 5.37 2.84
C GLY A 78 -21.00 5.20 1.51
N ASP A 79 -20.55 4.27 0.65
CA ASP A 79 -20.99 4.19 -0.75
C ASP A 79 -21.91 3.01 -1.03
N ARG A 80 -22.87 2.76 -0.13
CA ARG A 80 -23.80 1.62 -0.20
C ARG A 80 -24.67 1.60 -1.47
N THR A 81 -24.80 2.74 -2.14
CA THR A 81 -25.54 2.88 -3.39
C THR A 81 -24.72 2.49 -4.61
N ASP A 82 -23.39 2.46 -4.52
CA ASP A 82 -22.50 2.14 -5.63
C ASP A 82 -22.00 0.69 -5.52
N LEU A 83 -22.77 -0.22 -6.11
CA LEU A 83 -22.46 -1.66 -6.13
C LEU A 83 -21.11 -1.97 -6.77
N GLU A 84 -20.70 -1.20 -7.78
CA GLU A 84 -19.45 -1.43 -8.50
C GLU A 84 -18.25 -1.09 -7.63
N LEU A 85 -18.33 0.02 -6.90
CA LEU A 85 -17.28 0.43 -5.96
C LEU A 85 -17.18 -0.53 -4.76
N ILE A 86 -18.31 -1.00 -4.24
CA ILE A 86 -18.38 -2.02 -3.19
C ILE A 86 -17.74 -3.33 -3.68
N GLN A 87 -18.11 -3.79 -4.87
CA GLN A 87 -17.56 -5.02 -5.44
C GLN A 87 -16.03 -4.94 -5.57
N LEU A 88 -15.53 -3.83 -6.11
CA LEU A 88 -14.09 -3.59 -6.24
C LEU A 88 -13.38 -3.55 -4.86
N ALA A 89 -14.01 -2.94 -3.85
CA ALA A 89 -13.46 -2.88 -2.50
C ALA A 89 -13.38 -4.27 -1.84
N LEU A 90 -14.46 -5.07 -1.96
CA LEU A 90 -14.50 -6.44 -1.46
C LEU A 90 -13.50 -7.35 -2.18
N GLU A 91 -13.38 -7.24 -3.50
CA GLU A 91 -12.38 -7.99 -4.27
C GLU A 91 -10.95 -7.60 -3.86
N THR A 92 -10.70 -6.32 -3.60
CA THR A 92 -9.39 -5.85 -3.11
C THR A 92 -9.08 -6.42 -1.73
N LEU A 93 -10.04 -6.35 -0.79
CA LEU A 93 -9.90 -6.97 0.53
C LEU A 93 -9.67 -8.48 0.44
N SER A 94 -10.43 -9.18 -0.41
CA SER A 94 -10.27 -10.61 -0.65
C SER A 94 -8.86 -10.96 -1.14
N ASN A 95 -8.31 -10.19 -2.08
CA ASN A 95 -6.95 -10.39 -2.58
C ASN A 95 -5.88 -10.16 -1.51
N VAL A 96 -6.10 -9.20 -0.62
CA VAL A 96 -5.18 -8.89 0.49
C VAL A 96 -5.23 -9.98 1.56
N MET A 97 -6.42 -10.49 1.87
CA MET A 97 -6.66 -11.49 2.91
C MET A 97 -6.34 -12.92 2.47
N THR A 98 -6.34 -13.20 1.17
CA THR A 98 -5.98 -14.51 0.63
C THR A 98 -4.48 -14.74 0.81
N TYR A 99 -4.14 -15.72 1.66
CA TYR A 99 -2.82 -16.27 1.81
C TYR A 99 -2.70 -17.47 0.87
N GLU A 100 -2.01 -17.30 -0.26
CA GLU A 100 -1.59 -18.44 -1.09
C GLU A 100 -0.32 -19.00 -0.43
N PRO A 101 -0.34 -20.21 0.13
CA PRO A 101 0.89 -20.84 0.59
C PRO A 101 1.77 -21.09 -0.64
N ASP A 102 3.02 -20.63 -0.62
CA ASP A 102 4.03 -21.00 -1.60
C ASP A 102 4.12 -22.53 -1.60
N ASN A 103 3.53 -23.18 -2.60
CA ASN A 103 3.68 -24.62 -2.84
C ASN A 103 5.08 -24.80 -3.44
N HIS A 104 6.08 -24.78 -2.57
CA HIS A 104 7.44 -25.14 -2.90
C HIS A 104 7.52 -26.67 -2.92
N ASP A 105 7.28 -27.27 -4.09
CA ASP A 105 7.82 -28.59 -4.44
C ASP A 105 9.36 -28.49 -4.64
#